data_AF-A0A8C9U4X9-F1
#
_entry.id   AF-A0A8C9U4X9-F1
#
_cell.length_a   1.000
_cell.length_b   1.000
_cell.length_c   1.000
_cell.angle_alpha   90.00
_cell.angle_beta   90.00
_cell.angle_gamma   90.00
#
_symmetry.space_group_name_H-M   'P 1'
#
loop_
_entity.id
_entity.type
_entity.pdbx_description
1 polymer ?
#
loop_
_entity_poly.entity_id
_entity_poly.type
_entity_poly.pdbx_seq_one_letter_code
_entity_poly.pdbx_strand_id
1 'polypeptide(L)'
;MCLPGDTGSGPNSRNASTERGKEREPQSDTSDSETTDVRKINQQPSHREGRHDPNRYRLHFEKESREEVERRKKRAREKILEPAAEADLEIDINDIYPPEKGQRLDFPRRPSWHYEMTREQLLRKEEKLFGEFLETLHSKNPPGSLSHFEHNLETWRQLWRVLEMSDVVLLIVDIRHPVLQFPAALYHYVTNELHKQVILVLNKVDLCPAALVLAWKHYLSSLFPHLHCVCFTSHPGQPYSTVLQKKRIRRKVGWCQAGGPVQILRACQDIVAGRVDLSSWEQKIQRDAANDCQEGELLEEGESVLVEHYSDVAMEMVNSSQELYKDGVLTLGCIGFPNVGKSSVLNSLVGKKVVSVSRTPGHTKYFQTYYLTPTVKLCDCPGLVFPSRVDKQLQILAGIYPIAQLQEPYSSVGYLYERMPFHAILRLKHPNGEGEDGEAKWTAWDICEAWAERRGYKTAKAARNDVYRAANSLLRLAVDGRICLCLRPPGYTPQRGYTDEHLSSPKNEGKPLAFIHILISKQIFIMNDTV
;
A
#
# COMPACT_ATOMS: atom_id res chain seq x y z
N MET A 1 40.17 27.57 66.86
CA MET A 1 41.05 26.95 67.87
C MET A 1 40.53 25.55 68.16
N CYS A 2 41.47 24.69 68.56
CA CYS A 2 41.52 23.24 68.47
C CYS A 2 40.45 22.39 69.19
N LEU A 3 40.38 21.13 68.70
CA LEU A 3 39.69 19.91 69.14
C LEU A 3 40.16 19.39 70.54
N PRO A 4 39.61 18.29 71.12
CA PRO A 4 39.88 16.87 70.71
C PRO A 4 38.59 15.98 70.79
N GLY A 5 38.47 14.72 70.35
CA GLY A 5 39.33 13.68 69.76
C GLY A 5 38.59 12.32 69.88
N ASP A 6 38.67 11.48 68.83
CA ASP A 6 38.68 10.00 68.76
C ASP A 6 37.72 9.12 69.60
N THR A 7 37.24 7.93 69.20
CA THR A 7 37.48 6.98 68.10
C THR A 7 36.34 5.94 68.10
N GLY A 8 36.07 5.31 66.95
CA GLY A 8 35.12 4.18 66.85
C GLY A 8 35.04 3.62 65.42
N SER A 9 35.93 2.68 65.12
CA SER A 9 36.20 2.09 63.80
C SER A 9 35.25 0.94 63.41
N GLY A 10 34.96 0.82 62.11
CA GLY A 10 34.43 -0.38 61.45
C GLY A 10 34.97 -0.44 59.99
N PRO A 11 35.48 -1.59 59.50
CA PRO A 11 36.39 -1.62 58.36
C PRO A 11 35.69 -1.84 57.00
N ASN A 12 36.06 -1.02 56.02
CA ASN A 12 35.85 -1.30 54.59
C ASN A 12 37.10 -2.01 54.05
N SER A 13 36.96 -3.28 53.67
CA SER A 13 38.03 -4.03 52.99
C SER A 13 37.91 -3.93 51.47
N ARG A 14 39.07 -3.62 50.90
CA ARG A 14 39.41 -3.54 49.48
C ARG A 14 39.39 -4.92 48.83
N ASN A 15 39.19 -4.94 47.50
CA ASN A 15 39.99 -5.64 46.49
C ASN A 15 39.25 -5.56 45.15
N ALA A 16 39.84 -5.50 43.97
CA ALA A 16 41.17 -5.14 43.51
C ALA A 16 40.96 -4.99 41.99
N SER A 17 41.44 -3.90 41.43
CA SER A 17 41.45 -3.62 40.00
C SER A 17 42.51 -4.49 39.33
N THR A 18 42.08 -5.48 38.54
CA THR A 18 42.96 -6.22 37.64
C THR A 18 42.76 -5.72 36.23
N GLU A 19 43.77 -5.04 35.71
CA GLU A 19 43.93 -4.76 34.29
C GLU A 19 43.86 -6.06 33.49
N ARG A 20 42.98 -6.11 32.49
CA ARG A 20 43.19 -6.90 31.29
C ARG A 20 42.85 -6.03 30.09
N GLY A 21 43.90 -5.67 29.36
CA GLY A 21 43.77 -5.09 28.03
C GLY A 21 42.90 -5.98 27.16
N LYS A 22 41.80 -5.39 26.68
CA LYS A 22 41.24 -5.71 25.37
C LYS A 22 41.00 -4.36 24.72
N GLU A 23 41.65 -4.20 23.57
CA GLU A 23 41.56 -3.05 22.70
C GLU A 23 40.09 -2.64 22.55
N ARG A 24 39.82 -1.34 22.78
CA ARG A 24 38.56 -0.75 22.32
C ARG A 24 38.64 -0.72 20.81
N GLU A 25 38.10 -1.75 20.17
CA GLU A 25 37.78 -1.67 18.75
C GLU A 25 36.85 -0.47 18.55
N PRO A 26 37.18 0.45 17.62
CA PRO A 26 36.21 1.43 17.18
C PRO A 26 35.02 0.65 16.63
N GLN A 27 33.81 0.95 17.10
CA GLN A 27 32.58 0.51 16.43
C GLN A 27 32.64 1.04 14.99
N SER A 28 33.13 0.18 14.09
CA SER A 28 32.95 0.32 12.67
C SER A 28 31.47 0.08 12.40
N ASP A 29 30.77 1.18 12.14
CA ASP A 29 29.81 1.17 11.05
C ASP A 29 30.48 0.46 9.85
N THR A 30 29.78 -0.46 9.22
CA THR A 30 30.19 -1.25 8.03
C THR A 30 30.95 -2.57 8.31
N SER A 31 30.17 -3.59 8.65
CA SER A 31 30.41 -4.96 8.16
C SER A 31 29.04 -5.54 7.82
N ASP A 32 28.40 -4.94 6.82
CA ASP A 32 27.41 -5.66 6.01
C ASP A 32 28.23 -6.72 5.27
N SER A 33 28.20 -7.96 5.74
CA SER A 33 28.71 -9.08 4.95
C SER A 33 28.07 -9.02 3.57
N GLU A 34 28.91 -8.95 2.53
CA GLU A 34 28.57 -8.82 1.10
C GLU A 34 27.80 -10.02 0.52
N THR A 35 27.11 -10.81 1.34
CA THR A 35 26.65 -12.15 0.99
C THR A 35 25.14 -12.29 0.82
N THR A 36 24.36 -11.21 0.94
CA THR A 36 22.93 -11.26 0.57
C THR A 36 22.52 -10.06 -0.26
N ASP A 37 22.16 -10.29 -1.52
CA ASP A 37 21.64 -9.30 -2.48
C ASP A 37 20.24 -8.75 -2.11
N VAL A 38 19.80 -8.97 -0.88
CA VAL A 38 18.47 -8.63 -0.37
C VAL A 38 18.58 -7.56 0.71
N ARG A 39 18.02 -6.38 0.42
CA ARG A 39 17.77 -5.30 1.36
C ARG A 39 16.56 -5.61 2.24
N LYS A 40 16.84 -5.80 3.52
CA LYS A 40 15.82 -5.96 4.56
C LYS A 40 15.31 -4.60 5.04
N ILE A 41 14.02 -4.39 4.93
CA ILE A 41 13.36 -3.12 5.29
C ILE A 41 12.76 -3.20 6.69
N ASN A 42 12.80 -2.09 7.43
CA ASN A 42 12.25 -1.97 8.80
C ASN A 42 12.90 -2.92 9.81
N GLN A 43 14.20 -3.19 9.67
CA GLN A 43 14.95 -4.00 10.63
C GLN A 43 14.99 -3.32 12.01
N GLN A 44 14.50 -4.02 13.03
CA GLN A 44 14.66 -3.64 14.43
C GLN A 44 15.94 -4.28 15.00
N PRO A 45 16.65 -3.60 15.91
CA PRO A 45 17.84 -4.15 16.56
C PRO A 45 17.50 -5.45 17.29
N SER A 46 18.43 -6.41 17.27
CA SER A 46 18.23 -7.71 17.91
C SER A 46 18.11 -7.55 19.42
N HIS A 47 16.93 -7.86 19.96
CA HIS A 47 16.81 -8.11 21.39
C HIS A 47 17.48 -9.46 21.69
N ARG A 48 18.45 -9.47 22.60
CA ARG A 48 18.99 -10.72 23.15
C ARG A 48 17.86 -11.48 23.83
N GLU A 49 17.69 -12.72 23.40
CA GLU A 49 16.86 -13.78 24.02
C GLU A 49 15.38 -13.41 24.27
N GLY A 50 14.55 -13.65 23.26
CA GLY A 50 13.10 -13.77 23.41
C GLY A 50 12.56 -14.85 22.44
N ARG A 51 11.46 -15.53 22.81
CA ARG A 51 10.78 -16.56 21.99
C ARG A 51 10.23 -16.06 20.63
N HIS A 52 10.27 -14.75 20.38
CA HIS A 52 9.61 -14.10 19.25
C HIS A 52 10.57 -13.19 18.49
N ASP A 53 10.77 -13.46 17.19
CA ASP A 53 11.57 -12.60 16.31
C ASP A 53 10.71 -11.47 15.73
N PRO A 54 10.95 -10.19 16.12
CA PRO A 54 10.19 -9.04 15.61
C PRO A 54 10.45 -8.73 14.13
N ASN A 55 11.49 -9.33 13.54
CA ASN A 55 11.94 -9.11 12.17
C ASN A 55 11.46 -10.20 11.19
N ARG A 56 10.69 -11.19 11.66
CA ARG A 56 10.24 -12.34 10.85
C ARG A 56 9.44 -11.95 9.59
N TYR A 57 8.52 -10.99 9.71
CA TYR A 57 7.60 -10.57 8.63
C TYR A 57 7.95 -9.22 8.01
N ARG A 58 9.23 -8.86 8.05
CA ARG A 58 9.69 -7.61 7.43
C ARG A 58 9.76 -7.76 5.92
N LEU A 59 9.60 -6.64 5.20
CA LEU A 59 9.69 -6.60 3.73
C LEU A 59 11.14 -6.81 3.30
N HIS A 60 11.36 -7.70 2.33
CA HIS A 60 12.68 -7.97 1.76
C HIS A 60 12.64 -7.61 0.28
N PHE A 61 13.43 -6.62 -0.12
CA PHE A 61 13.58 -6.19 -1.52
C PHE A 61 15.02 -6.36 -1.98
N GLU A 62 15.26 -6.41 -3.28
CA GLU A 62 16.62 -6.45 -3.83
C GLU A 62 17.46 -5.22 -3.42
N LYS A 63 18.75 -5.43 -3.13
CA LYS A 63 19.71 -4.39 -2.78
C LYS A 63 20.23 -3.70 -4.04
N GLU A 64 20.31 -2.38 -3.98
CA GLU A 64 20.79 -1.57 -5.11
C GLU A 64 22.31 -1.39 -5.05
N SER A 65 22.97 -1.44 -6.20
CA SER A 65 24.39 -1.12 -6.31
C SER A 65 24.64 0.36 -6.04
N ARG A 66 25.79 0.68 -5.43
CA ARG A 66 26.18 2.07 -5.12
C ARG A 66 26.34 2.91 -6.39
N GLU A 67 26.89 2.32 -7.44
CA GLU A 67 27.11 2.96 -8.74
C GLU A 67 25.80 3.46 -9.37
N GLU A 68 24.76 2.63 -9.34
CA GLU A 68 23.44 2.99 -9.87
C GLU A 68 22.78 4.12 -9.07
N VAL A 69 22.98 4.14 -7.75
CA VAL A 69 22.52 5.22 -6.88
C VAL A 69 23.23 6.53 -7.21
N GLU A 70 24.55 6.52 -7.43
CA GLU A 70 25.31 7.71 -7.78
C GLU A 70 24.96 8.25 -9.17
N ARG A 71 24.78 7.36 -10.15
CA ARG A 71 24.32 7.71 -11.50
C ARG A 71 22.98 8.45 -11.47
N ARG A 72 22.02 7.97 -10.67
CA ARG A 72 20.72 8.65 -10.49
C ARG A 72 20.84 10.00 -9.79
N LYS A 73 21.73 10.12 -8.78
CA LYS A 73 22.03 11.42 -8.14
C LYS A 73 22.59 12.43 -9.14
N LYS A 74 23.47 12.00 -10.05
CA LYS A 74 24.00 12.86 -11.10
C LYS A 74 22.90 13.30 -12.06
N ARG A 75 22.10 12.35 -12.56
CA ARG A 75 20.96 12.64 -13.44
C ARG A 75 19.96 13.61 -12.80
N ALA A 76 19.68 13.49 -11.50
CA ALA A 76 18.73 14.37 -10.80
C ALA A 76 19.20 15.83 -10.71
N ARG A 77 20.51 16.09 -10.83
CA ARG A 77 21.09 17.45 -10.83
C ARG A 77 21.21 18.05 -12.22
N GLU A 78 21.43 17.21 -13.24
CA GLU A 78 21.76 17.67 -14.59
C GLU A 78 20.55 17.62 -15.53
N LYS A 79 19.61 16.68 -15.31
CA LYS A 79 18.44 16.51 -16.17
C LYS A 79 17.45 17.64 -15.92
N ILE A 80 17.22 18.44 -16.95
CA ILE A 80 16.10 19.38 -17.02
C ILE A 80 14.81 18.58 -17.14
N LEU A 81 13.82 18.92 -16.32
CA LEU A 81 12.54 18.24 -16.28
C LEU A 81 11.56 18.90 -17.25
N GLU A 82 11.01 18.10 -18.15
CA GLU A 82 9.97 18.49 -19.09
C GLU A 82 8.65 17.82 -18.68
N PRO A 83 7.50 18.52 -18.76
CA PRO A 83 6.21 17.89 -18.53
C PRO A 83 5.98 16.73 -19.51
N ALA A 84 5.62 15.56 -18.98
CA ALA A 84 5.25 14.40 -19.76
C ALA A 84 3.93 14.66 -20.50
N ALA A 85 3.74 13.99 -21.64
CA ALA A 85 2.50 14.10 -22.39
C ALA A 85 1.34 13.50 -21.58
N GLU A 86 0.11 13.95 -21.81
CA GLU A 86 -1.06 13.38 -21.11
C GLU A 86 -1.26 11.89 -21.42
N ALA A 87 -0.79 11.43 -22.59
CA ALA A 87 -0.78 10.03 -22.98
C ALA A 87 0.18 9.17 -22.14
N ASP A 88 1.29 9.73 -21.65
CA ASP A 88 2.27 9.01 -20.81
C ASP A 88 1.73 8.73 -19.38
N LEU A 89 0.57 9.29 -19.06
CA LEU A 89 -0.17 9.05 -17.82
C LEU A 89 -1.20 7.92 -17.97
N GLU A 90 -1.47 7.51 -19.21
CA GLU A 90 -2.27 6.32 -19.50
C GLU A 90 -1.40 5.08 -19.35
N ILE A 91 -1.85 4.13 -18.52
CA ILE A 91 -1.11 2.91 -18.25
C ILE A 91 -2.03 1.72 -18.44
N ASP A 92 -1.64 0.82 -19.34
CA ASP A 92 -2.32 -0.46 -19.51
C ASP A 92 -1.85 -1.45 -18.43
N ILE A 93 -2.73 -2.39 -18.08
CA ILE A 93 -2.37 -3.44 -17.13
C ILE A 93 -1.34 -4.39 -17.71
N ASN A 94 -1.35 -4.60 -19.02
CA ASN A 94 -0.46 -5.48 -19.74
C ASN A 94 0.98 -4.96 -19.79
N ASP A 95 1.17 -3.63 -19.69
CA ASP A 95 2.50 -3.02 -19.57
C ASP A 95 3.16 -3.38 -18.24
N ILE A 96 2.36 -3.45 -17.18
CA ILE A 96 2.79 -3.79 -15.82
C ILE A 96 2.91 -5.31 -15.63
N TYR A 97 1.91 -6.04 -16.11
CA TYR A 97 1.76 -7.48 -16.00
C TYR A 97 1.58 -8.09 -17.39
N PRO A 98 2.68 -8.40 -18.09
CA PRO A 98 2.63 -8.95 -19.43
C PRO A 98 1.82 -10.27 -19.48
N PRO A 99 0.84 -10.41 -20.38
CA PRO A 99 0.01 -11.61 -20.46
C PRO A 99 0.72 -12.78 -21.18
N GLU A 100 1.78 -12.49 -21.96
CA GLU A 100 2.46 -13.47 -22.79
C GLU A 100 3.10 -14.60 -21.98
N LYS A 101 2.89 -15.86 -22.37
CA LYS A 101 3.36 -17.05 -21.63
C LYS A 101 4.86 -17.06 -21.30
N GLY A 102 5.70 -16.43 -22.13
CA GLY A 102 7.14 -16.32 -21.89
C GLY A 102 7.55 -15.18 -20.95
N GLN A 103 6.70 -14.15 -20.83
CA GLN A 103 6.97 -12.91 -20.09
C GLN A 103 6.06 -12.74 -18.86
N ARG A 104 5.12 -13.67 -18.67
CA ARG A 104 4.14 -13.63 -17.59
C ARG A 104 4.83 -13.69 -16.23
N LEU A 105 4.55 -12.66 -15.44
CA LEU A 105 4.98 -12.58 -14.05
C LEU A 105 3.95 -13.30 -13.18
N ASP A 106 4.31 -14.49 -12.70
CA ASP A 106 3.52 -15.25 -11.73
C ASP A 106 4.00 -14.97 -10.30
N PHE A 107 3.39 -15.62 -9.33
CA PHE A 107 3.75 -15.56 -7.92
C PHE A 107 3.91 -16.98 -7.35
N PRO A 108 4.63 -17.16 -6.23
CA PRO A 108 4.87 -18.48 -5.69
C PRO A 108 3.56 -19.09 -5.17
N ARG A 109 3.24 -20.28 -5.67
CA ARG A 109 2.05 -21.05 -5.28
C ARG A 109 2.39 -21.99 -4.14
N ARG A 110 1.42 -22.24 -3.27
CA ARG A 110 1.62 -23.23 -2.21
C ARG A 110 1.68 -24.63 -2.82
N PRO A 111 2.68 -25.46 -2.49
CA PRO A 111 2.69 -26.87 -2.87
C PRO A 111 1.45 -27.59 -2.33
N SER A 112 1.00 -28.60 -3.08
CA SER A 112 0.09 -29.60 -2.53
C SER A 112 0.70 -30.28 -1.31
N TRP A 113 -0.12 -30.48 -0.29
CA TRP A 113 0.25 -31.16 0.95
C TRP A 113 -0.88 -32.11 1.36
N HIS A 114 -0.52 -33.14 2.12
CA HIS A 114 -1.44 -34.15 2.64
C HIS A 114 -1.13 -34.40 4.12
N TYR A 115 -2.12 -34.90 4.86
CA TYR A 115 -2.02 -35.13 6.32
C TYR A 115 -0.87 -36.04 6.75
N GLU A 116 -0.41 -36.91 5.86
CA GLU A 116 0.70 -37.82 6.11
C GLU A 116 2.07 -37.11 6.13
N MET A 117 2.14 -35.88 5.59
CA MET A 117 3.38 -35.12 5.55
C MET A 117 3.69 -34.48 6.91
N THR A 118 4.94 -34.57 7.36
CA THR A 118 5.34 -33.83 8.56
C THR A 118 5.44 -32.32 8.26
N ARG A 119 5.31 -31.51 9.32
CA ARG A 119 5.46 -30.06 9.24
C ARG A 119 6.81 -29.67 8.60
N GLU A 120 7.90 -30.30 9.01
CA GLU A 120 9.24 -30.00 8.50
C GLU A 120 9.38 -30.35 7.03
N GLN A 121 8.76 -31.45 6.58
CA GLN A 121 8.73 -31.84 5.17
C GLN A 121 8.00 -30.80 4.32
N LEU A 122 6.84 -30.32 4.80
CA LEU A 122 6.10 -29.27 4.11
C LEU A 122 6.89 -27.96 4.03
N LEU A 123 7.49 -27.52 5.14
CA LEU A 123 8.28 -26.28 5.19
C LEU A 123 9.48 -26.34 4.23
N ARG A 124 10.17 -27.48 4.14
CA ARG A 124 11.28 -27.70 3.18
C ARG A 124 10.80 -27.70 1.74
N LYS A 125 9.64 -28.29 1.46
CA LYS A 125 9.04 -28.29 0.11
C LYS A 125 8.65 -26.89 -0.33
N GLU A 126 8.05 -26.11 0.56
CA GLU A 126 7.72 -24.69 0.33
C GLU A 126 8.98 -23.85 0.08
N GLU A 127 10.04 -24.04 0.87
CA GLU A 127 11.32 -23.33 0.70
C GLU A 127 11.99 -23.65 -0.64
N LYS A 128 12.03 -24.95 -1.00
CA LYS A 128 12.59 -25.39 -2.29
C LYS A 128 11.85 -24.77 -3.47
N LEU A 129 10.52 -24.85 -3.51
CA LEU A 129 9.72 -24.30 -4.61
C LEU A 129 9.82 -22.78 -4.69
N PHE A 130 9.91 -22.09 -3.55
CA PHE A 130 10.11 -20.65 -3.53
C PHE A 130 11.49 -20.26 -4.10
N GLY A 131 12.54 -21.02 -3.78
CA GLY A 131 13.87 -20.84 -4.37
C GLY A 131 13.85 -21.04 -5.89
N GLU A 132 13.28 -22.14 -6.37
CA GLU A 132 13.13 -22.45 -7.80
C GLU A 132 12.32 -21.36 -8.54
N PHE A 133 11.29 -20.81 -7.90
CA PHE A 133 10.51 -19.69 -8.42
C PHE A 133 11.37 -18.43 -8.61
N LEU A 134 12.17 -18.05 -7.60
CA LEU A 134 13.05 -16.88 -7.69
C LEU A 134 14.12 -17.05 -8.78
N GLU A 135 14.76 -18.22 -8.84
CA GLU A 135 15.75 -18.54 -9.88
C GLU A 135 15.13 -18.47 -11.30
N THR A 136 13.92 -19.00 -11.47
CA THR A 136 13.18 -18.92 -12.74
C THR A 136 12.81 -17.48 -13.09
N LEU A 137 12.46 -16.67 -12.09
CA LEU A 137 12.06 -15.28 -12.30
C LEU A 137 13.26 -14.41 -12.71
N HIS A 138 14.40 -14.56 -12.05
CA HIS A 138 15.63 -13.82 -12.35
C HIS A 138 16.33 -14.31 -13.62
N SER A 139 16.26 -15.60 -13.96
CA SER A 139 16.81 -16.09 -15.23
C SER A 139 16.06 -15.54 -16.46
N LYS A 140 14.75 -15.29 -16.34
CA LYS A 140 13.92 -14.73 -17.41
C LYS A 140 14.00 -13.21 -17.54
N ASN A 141 14.41 -12.50 -16.49
CA ASN A 141 14.34 -11.05 -16.43
C ASN A 141 15.71 -10.47 -16.03
N PRO A 142 16.32 -9.59 -16.85
CA PRO A 142 17.62 -9.01 -16.52
C PRO A 142 17.54 -8.15 -15.24
N PRO A 143 18.65 -7.98 -14.52
CA PRO A 143 18.71 -7.12 -13.33
C PRO A 143 18.17 -5.71 -13.62
N GLY A 144 17.29 -5.21 -12.74
CA GLY A 144 16.67 -3.89 -12.87
C GLY A 144 15.46 -3.80 -13.80
N SER A 145 15.06 -4.89 -14.48
CA SER A 145 13.81 -4.91 -15.26
C SER A 145 12.56 -5.14 -14.43
N LEU A 146 12.71 -5.75 -13.24
CA LEU A 146 11.61 -5.99 -12.32
C LEU A 146 11.55 -4.89 -11.26
N SER A 147 10.32 -4.56 -10.90
CA SER A 147 10.00 -3.71 -9.76
C SER A 147 10.38 -4.41 -8.44
N HIS A 148 10.57 -3.67 -7.35
CA HIS A 148 10.76 -4.31 -6.04
C HIS A 148 9.53 -5.14 -5.65
N PHE A 149 9.76 -6.39 -5.25
CA PHE A 149 8.73 -7.33 -4.80
C PHE A 149 9.21 -8.12 -3.58
N GLU A 150 8.31 -8.80 -2.89
CA GLU A 150 8.61 -9.50 -1.64
C GLU A 150 9.48 -10.76 -1.83
N HIS A 151 10.66 -10.77 -1.20
CA HIS A 151 11.57 -11.94 -1.18
C HIS A 151 11.44 -12.77 0.11
N ASN A 152 10.61 -12.34 1.06
CA ASN A 152 10.38 -13.07 2.31
C ASN A 152 9.28 -14.14 2.16
N LEU A 153 9.68 -15.42 2.21
CA LEU A 153 8.76 -16.57 2.16
C LEU A 153 7.70 -16.53 3.27
N GLU A 154 8.02 -16.01 4.46
CA GLU A 154 7.07 -15.94 5.57
C GLU A 154 5.86 -15.05 5.26
N THR A 155 6.05 -13.99 4.46
CA THR A 155 4.97 -13.12 4.00
C THR A 155 4.09 -13.85 2.97
N TRP A 156 4.70 -14.60 2.05
CA TRP A 156 3.98 -15.45 1.07
C TRP A 156 3.18 -16.56 1.75
N ARG A 157 3.70 -17.16 2.83
CA ARG A 157 2.96 -18.10 3.68
C ARG A 157 1.68 -17.47 4.26
N GLN A 158 1.72 -16.19 4.64
CA GLN A 158 0.50 -15.50 5.11
C GLN A 158 -0.54 -15.36 3.99
N LEU A 159 -0.11 -15.04 2.76
CA LEU A 159 -1.01 -15.00 1.61
C LEU A 159 -1.70 -16.34 1.39
N TRP A 160 -0.94 -17.43 1.38
CA TRP A 160 -1.49 -18.77 1.16
C TRP A 160 -2.54 -19.13 2.21
N ARG A 161 -2.27 -18.81 3.49
CA ARG A 161 -3.23 -19.02 4.59
C ARG A 161 -4.53 -18.24 4.37
N VAL A 162 -4.44 -16.97 3.98
CA VAL A 162 -5.63 -16.13 3.71
C VAL A 162 -6.43 -16.72 2.54
N LEU A 163 -5.75 -17.12 1.47
CA LEU A 163 -6.39 -17.71 0.30
C LEU A 163 -7.08 -19.04 0.59
N GLU A 164 -6.53 -19.85 1.50
CA GLU A 164 -7.15 -21.11 1.91
C GLU A 164 -8.36 -20.89 2.80
N MET A 165 -8.24 -20.01 3.81
CA MET A 165 -9.28 -19.78 4.81
C MET A 165 -10.47 -18.95 4.31
N SER A 166 -10.26 -18.09 3.32
CA SER A 166 -11.32 -17.20 2.82
C SER A 166 -12.26 -17.90 1.85
N ASP A 167 -13.55 -17.61 1.94
CA ASP A 167 -14.55 -18.00 0.94
C ASP A 167 -14.57 -16.99 -0.22
N VAL A 168 -14.43 -15.71 0.13
CA VAL A 168 -14.41 -14.58 -0.81
C VAL A 168 -13.18 -13.73 -0.54
N VAL A 169 -12.47 -13.37 -1.61
CA VAL A 169 -11.26 -12.55 -1.53
C VAL A 169 -11.61 -11.09 -1.81
N LEU A 170 -11.33 -10.22 -0.84
CA LEU A 170 -11.37 -8.77 -0.99
C LEU A 170 -9.99 -8.27 -1.43
N LEU A 171 -9.84 -7.94 -2.70
CA LEU A 171 -8.62 -7.33 -3.23
C LEU A 171 -8.73 -5.81 -3.11
N ILE A 172 -7.93 -5.20 -2.25
CA ILE A 172 -7.99 -3.77 -1.95
C ILE A 172 -6.90 -3.03 -2.71
N VAL A 173 -7.30 -2.03 -3.49
CA VAL A 173 -6.40 -1.20 -4.30
C VAL A 173 -6.66 0.29 -4.07
N ASP A 174 -5.64 1.12 -4.27
CA ASP A 174 -5.71 2.58 -4.24
C ASP A 174 -6.11 3.08 -5.63
N ILE A 175 -7.21 3.84 -5.71
CA ILE A 175 -7.78 4.32 -6.98
C ILE A 175 -6.84 5.19 -7.81
N ARG A 176 -5.78 5.74 -7.19
CA ARG A 176 -4.78 6.54 -7.91
C ARG A 176 -3.89 5.68 -8.80
N HIS A 177 -3.69 4.41 -8.43
CA HIS A 177 -2.79 3.49 -9.12
C HIS A 177 -3.38 2.05 -9.17
N PRO A 178 -4.60 1.85 -9.69
CA PRO A 178 -5.32 0.58 -9.52
C PRO A 178 -4.63 -0.57 -10.26
N VAL A 179 -4.18 -0.35 -11.50
CA VAL A 179 -3.49 -1.36 -12.31
C VAL A 179 -2.16 -1.82 -11.72
N LEU A 180 -1.43 -0.93 -11.03
CA LEU A 180 -0.19 -1.29 -10.33
C LEU A 180 -0.43 -2.25 -9.17
N GLN A 181 -1.58 -2.13 -8.51
CA GLN A 181 -1.89 -2.84 -7.28
C GLN A 181 -2.83 -4.02 -7.50
N PHE A 182 -3.16 -4.30 -8.77
CA PHE A 182 -4.02 -5.39 -9.20
C PHE A 182 -3.19 -6.46 -9.94
N PRO A 183 -2.64 -7.46 -9.23
CA PRO A 183 -1.87 -8.52 -9.85
C PRO A 183 -2.79 -9.48 -10.61
N ALA A 184 -2.75 -9.43 -11.94
CA ALA A 184 -3.60 -10.27 -12.80
C ALA A 184 -3.42 -11.78 -12.55
N ALA A 185 -2.19 -12.22 -12.25
CA ALA A 185 -1.91 -13.61 -11.91
C ALA A 185 -2.68 -14.10 -10.69
N LEU A 186 -2.82 -13.27 -9.65
CA LEU A 186 -3.58 -13.60 -8.45
C LEU A 186 -5.07 -13.76 -8.78
N TYR A 187 -5.64 -12.85 -9.57
CA TYR A 187 -7.04 -12.94 -9.99
C TYR A 187 -7.32 -14.26 -10.72
N HIS A 188 -6.49 -14.62 -11.70
CA HIS A 188 -6.65 -15.87 -12.44
C HIS A 188 -6.48 -17.10 -11.55
N TYR A 189 -5.56 -17.08 -10.59
CA TYR A 189 -5.39 -18.17 -9.63
C TYR A 189 -6.64 -18.36 -8.76
N VAL A 190 -7.17 -17.28 -8.20
CA VAL A 190 -8.33 -17.33 -7.30
C VAL A 190 -9.60 -17.77 -8.06
N THR A 191 -9.81 -17.27 -9.28
CA THR A 191 -11.01 -17.56 -10.07
C THR A 191 -10.95 -18.91 -10.79
N ASN A 192 -9.83 -19.24 -11.44
CA ASN A 192 -9.73 -20.43 -12.28
C ASN A 192 -9.28 -21.67 -11.53
N GLU A 193 -8.43 -21.55 -10.49
CA GLU A 193 -7.86 -22.70 -9.78
C GLU A 193 -8.52 -22.92 -8.42
N LEU A 194 -8.80 -21.85 -7.66
CA LEU A 194 -9.51 -21.96 -6.38
C LEU A 194 -11.03 -21.89 -6.53
N HIS A 195 -11.54 -21.49 -7.69
CA HIS A 195 -12.98 -21.30 -7.95
C HIS A 195 -13.69 -20.40 -6.92
N LYS A 196 -12.96 -19.42 -6.37
CA LYS A 196 -13.47 -18.44 -5.40
C LYS A 196 -13.79 -17.12 -6.09
N GLN A 197 -14.66 -16.34 -5.46
CA GLN A 197 -15.05 -15.02 -5.96
C GLN A 197 -14.10 -13.93 -5.46
N VAL A 198 -13.89 -12.92 -6.31
CA VAL A 198 -13.03 -11.76 -6.01
C VAL A 198 -13.84 -10.49 -6.06
N ILE A 199 -13.82 -9.73 -4.96
CA ILE A 199 -14.35 -8.37 -4.90
C ILE A 199 -13.16 -7.41 -4.95
N LEU A 200 -13.11 -6.58 -5.98
CA LEU A 200 -12.15 -5.49 -6.08
C LEU A 200 -12.68 -4.27 -5.32
N VAL A 201 -11.98 -3.87 -4.27
CA VAL A 201 -12.29 -2.67 -3.50
C VAL A 201 -11.38 -1.54 -3.97
N LEU A 202 -11.93 -0.65 -4.81
CA LEU A 202 -11.30 0.61 -5.22
C LEU A 202 -11.37 1.59 -4.04
N ASN A 203 -10.30 1.66 -3.25
CA ASN A 203 -10.22 2.49 -2.06
C ASN A 203 -9.69 3.90 -2.37
N LYS A 204 -10.00 4.84 -1.46
CA LYS A 204 -9.59 6.26 -1.52
C LYS A 204 -10.18 7.02 -2.72
N VAL A 205 -11.41 6.67 -3.10
CA VAL A 205 -12.12 7.30 -4.24
C VAL A 205 -12.27 8.81 -4.11
N ASP A 206 -12.15 9.35 -2.88
CA ASP A 206 -12.11 10.78 -2.58
C ASP A 206 -10.90 11.53 -3.16
N LEU A 207 -9.82 10.82 -3.53
CA LEU A 207 -8.60 11.40 -4.09
C LEU A 207 -8.64 11.59 -5.62
N CYS A 208 -9.68 11.10 -6.29
CA CYS A 208 -9.80 11.14 -7.75
C CYS A 208 -11.14 11.76 -8.19
N PRO A 209 -11.20 12.44 -9.34
CA PRO A 209 -12.47 12.87 -9.94
C PRO A 209 -13.38 11.66 -10.25
N ALA A 210 -14.70 11.82 -10.08
CA ALA A 210 -15.67 10.74 -10.28
C ALA A 210 -15.61 10.11 -11.68
N ALA A 211 -15.38 10.92 -12.72
CA ALA A 211 -15.23 10.42 -14.10
C ALA A 211 -14.07 9.42 -14.24
N LEU A 212 -12.92 9.71 -13.59
CA LEU A 212 -11.77 8.82 -13.59
C LEU A 212 -12.05 7.52 -12.83
N VAL A 213 -12.77 7.61 -11.71
CA VAL A 213 -13.18 6.41 -10.94
C VAL A 213 -14.06 5.49 -11.76
N LEU A 214 -15.04 6.06 -12.48
CA LEU A 214 -15.93 5.30 -13.36
C LEU A 214 -15.18 4.69 -14.55
N ALA A 215 -14.26 5.43 -15.15
CA ALA A 215 -13.42 4.93 -16.25
C ALA A 215 -12.58 3.72 -15.80
N TRP A 216 -11.93 3.80 -14.64
CA TRP A 216 -11.19 2.67 -14.08
C TRP A 216 -12.07 1.46 -13.77
N LYS A 217 -13.25 1.69 -13.19
CA LYS A 217 -14.23 0.64 -12.92
C LYS A 217 -14.64 -0.08 -14.21
N HIS A 218 -14.98 0.68 -15.26
CA HIS A 218 -15.34 0.12 -16.56
C HIS A 218 -14.20 -0.68 -17.18
N TYR A 219 -13.00 -0.10 -17.22
CA TYR A 219 -11.81 -0.73 -17.76
C TYR A 219 -11.53 -2.09 -17.09
N LEU A 220 -11.46 -2.13 -15.76
CA LEU A 220 -11.19 -3.37 -15.02
C LEU A 220 -12.31 -4.40 -15.15
N SER A 221 -13.58 -3.99 -15.11
CA SER A 221 -14.71 -4.91 -15.30
C SER A 221 -14.78 -5.46 -16.73
N SER A 222 -14.33 -4.71 -17.74
CA SER A 222 -14.28 -5.18 -19.13
C SER A 222 -13.20 -6.25 -19.35
N LEU A 223 -12.05 -6.10 -18.68
CA LEU A 223 -10.95 -7.06 -18.77
C LEU A 223 -11.16 -8.30 -17.88
N PHE A 224 -11.87 -8.15 -16.77
CA PHE A 224 -12.07 -9.20 -15.77
C PHE A 224 -13.58 -9.38 -15.46
N PRO A 225 -14.29 -10.23 -16.23
CA PRO A 225 -15.76 -10.35 -16.13
C PRO A 225 -16.29 -10.87 -14.79
N HIS A 226 -15.53 -11.69 -14.07
CA HIS A 226 -15.93 -12.23 -12.75
C HIS A 226 -15.58 -11.29 -11.59
N LEU A 227 -15.14 -10.07 -11.88
CA LEU A 227 -14.69 -9.11 -10.88
C LEU A 227 -15.83 -8.22 -10.39
N HIS A 228 -16.15 -8.32 -9.10
CA HIS A 228 -17.11 -7.40 -8.47
C HIS A 228 -16.40 -6.12 -8.01
N CYS A 229 -16.54 -5.04 -8.77
CA CYS A 229 -15.89 -3.75 -8.47
C CYS A 229 -16.73 -2.86 -7.53
N VAL A 230 -16.20 -2.60 -6.34
CA VAL A 230 -16.81 -1.76 -5.29
C VAL A 230 -15.96 -0.51 -5.05
N CYS A 231 -16.61 0.65 -4.90
CA CYS A 231 -15.94 1.91 -4.60
C CYS A 231 -15.99 2.18 -3.09
N PHE A 232 -14.86 2.50 -2.48
CA PHE A 232 -14.74 2.62 -1.04
C PHE A 232 -13.99 3.89 -0.64
N THR A 233 -14.49 4.56 0.40
CA THR A 233 -13.73 5.58 1.13
C THR A 233 -13.93 5.37 2.63
N SER A 234 -12.83 5.34 3.38
CA SER A 234 -12.86 5.21 4.85
C SER A 234 -13.12 6.53 5.56
N HIS A 235 -12.94 7.66 4.89
CA HIS A 235 -13.10 8.98 5.49
C HIS A 235 -13.87 9.87 4.50
N PRO A 236 -15.11 10.28 4.81
CA PRO A 236 -15.78 11.32 4.04
C PRO A 236 -15.04 12.65 4.30
N GLY A 237 -14.08 12.98 3.43
CA GLY A 237 -13.24 14.18 3.53
C GLY A 237 -13.55 15.17 2.41
N GLN A 238 -13.68 16.45 2.77
CA GLN A 238 -14.08 17.58 1.91
C GLN A 238 -13.41 17.62 0.52
N PRO A 239 -14.10 18.19 -0.50
CA PRO A 239 -13.49 18.50 -1.79
C PRO A 239 -12.25 19.39 -1.62
N TYR A 240 -11.15 18.98 -2.26
CA TYR A 240 -9.87 19.66 -2.45
C TYR A 240 -9.72 21.06 -1.82
N SER A 241 -9.40 21.13 -0.53
CA SER A 241 -9.10 22.39 0.16
C SER A 241 -7.65 22.43 0.65
N THR A 242 -6.78 22.91 -0.24
CA THR A 242 -5.43 23.47 -0.02
C THR A 242 -4.32 22.51 0.49
N VAL A 243 -3.37 22.22 -0.40
CA VAL A 243 -2.10 21.48 -0.19
C VAL A 243 -1.34 21.90 1.09
N LEU A 244 -1.52 23.15 1.52
CA LEU A 244 -0.75 23.82 2.58
C LEU A 244 -1.49 24.03 3.90
N GLN A 245 -2.82 23.96 3.97
CA GLN A 245 -3.51 24.15 5.24
C GLN A 245 -3.53 22.84 6.04
N LYS A 246 -2.73 22.78 7.12
CA LYS A 246 -2.97 21.84 8.22
C LYS A 246 -4.17 22.34 9.05
N LYS A 247 -5.37 22.38 8.49
CA LYS A 247 -6.55 22.41 9.38
C LYS A 247 -6.65 21.03 10.00
N ARG A 248 -6.44 20.94 11.32
CA ARG A 248 -6.78 19.75 12.11
C ARG A 248 -8.24 19.44 11.82
N ILE A 249 -8.51 18.32 11.16
CA ILE A 249 -9.86 17.78 11.00
C ILE A 249 -10.40 17.57 12.42
N ARG A 250 -11.32 18.44 12.83
CA ARG A 250 -11.96 18.42 14.15
C ARG A 250 -13.35 17.77 14.10
N ARG A 251 -13.74 17.20 12.96
CA ARG A 251 -14.95 16.38 12.83
C ARG A 251 -14.51 14.96 12.50
N LYS A 252 -14.60 14.05 13.50
CA LYS A 252 -14.65 12.61 13.24
C LYS A 252 -15.97 12.40 12.49
N VAL A 253 -15.93 12.41 11.16
CA VAL A 253 -17.07 11.91 10.39
C VAL A 253 -17.07 10.40 10.58
N GLY A 254 -18.23 9.87 10.95
CA GLY A 254 -18.44 8.45 11.20
C GLY A 254 -17.99 7.57 10.03
N TRP A 255 -17.39 6.42 10.34
CA TRP A 255 -16.84 5.50 9.34
C TRP A 255 -17.92 4.91 8.44
N CYS A 256 -19.18 4.92 8.89
CA CYS A 256 -20.31 4.28 8.21
C CYS A 256 -21.05 5.19 7.21
N GLN A 257 -20.82 6.50 7.19
CA GLN A 257 -21.52 7.43 6.28
C GLN A 257 -21.07 7.36 4.82
N ALA A 258 -19.95 6.70 4.52
CA ALA A 258 -19.37 6.62 3.18
C ALA A 258 -20.03 5.61 2.22
N GLY A 259 -21.02 4.82 2.68
CA GLY A 259 -21.70 3.81 1.86
C GLY A 259 -20.84 2.60 1.45
N GLY A 260 -19.54 2.61 1.74
CA GLY A 260 -18.60 1.53 1.42
C GLY A 260 -18.99 0.17 2.03
N PRO A 261 -19.24 0.06 3.35
CA PRO A 261 -19.67 -1.20 3.97
C PRO A 261 -20.96 -1.76 3.35
N VAL A 262 -21.91 -0.89 2.98
CA VAL A 262 -23.17 -1.28 2.32
C VAL A 262 -22.90 -1.88 0.94
N GLN A 263 -21.99 -1.30 0.16
CA GLN A 263 -21.65 -1.84 -1.17
C GLN A 263 -20.95 -3.20 -1.08
N ILE A 264 -20.06 -3.39 -0.12
CA ILE A 264 -19.40 -4.69 0.11
C ILE A 264 -20.44 -5.73 0.57
N LEU A 265 -21.35 -5.37 1.48
CA LEU A 265 -22.44 -6.25 1.91
C LEU A 265 -23.30 -6.70 0.71
N ARG A 266 -23.71 -5.77 -0.16
CA ARG A 266 -24.49 -6.10 -1.37
C ARG A 266 -23.74 -7.05 -2.30
N ALA A 267 -22.46 -6.79 -2.57
CA ALA A 267 -21.64 -7.70 -3.37
C ALA A 267 -21.53 -9.09 -2.72
N CYS A 268 -21.45 -9.17 -1.39
CA CYS A 268 -21.45 -10.45 -0.68
C CYS A 268 -22.82 -11.15 -0.75
N GLN A 269 -23.93 -10.41 -0.65
CA GLN A 269 -25.29 -10.96 -0.82
C GLN A 269 -25.48 -11.58 -2.21
N ASP A 270 -24.99 -10.91 -3.25
CA ASP A 270 -25.05 -11.40 -4.64
C ASP A 270 -24.23 -12.70 -4.82
N ILE A 271 -23.04 -12.77 -4.19
CA ILE A 271 -22.14 -13.94 -4.28
C ILE A 271 -22.66 -15.13 -3.46
N VAL A 272 -23.16 -14.89 -2.25
CA VAL A 272 -23.62 -15.92 -1.33
C VAL A 272 -24.97 -16.48 -1.74
N ALA A 273 -25.81 -15.67 -2.42
CA ALA A 273 -27.12 -16.06 -2.96
C ALA A 273 -28.00 -16.84 -1.94
N GLY A 274 -27.99 -16.40 -0.67
CA GLY A 274 -28.80 -16.98 0.41
C GLY A 274 -28.21 -18.20 1.12
N ARG A 275 -26.99 -18.64 0.79
CA ARG A 275 -26.30 -19.76 1.48
C ARG A 275 -25.89 -19.44 2.93
N VAL A 276 -25.69 -18.16 3.25
CA VAL A 276 -25.32 -17.66 4.58
C VAL A 276 -26.26 -16.52 4.95
N ASP A 277 -26.68 -16.47 6.21
CA ASP A 277 -27.47 -15.37 6.74
C ASP A 277 -26.60 -14.14 7.03
N LEU A 278 -26.82 -13.07 6.25
CA LEU A 278 -26.14 -11.79 6.36
C LEU A 278 -27.01 -10.71 7.04
N SER A 279 -28.20 -11.06 7.52
CA SER A 279 -29.13 -10.11 8.17
C SER A 279 -28.52 -9.47 9.43
N SER A 280 -27.75 -10.24 10.20
CA SER A 280 -27.03 -9.76 11.37
C SER A 280 -26.04 -8.63 11.03
N TRP A 281 -25.37 -8.75 9.88
CA TRP A 281 -24.42 -7.75 9.41
C TRP A 281 -25.15 -6.51 8.88
N GLU A 282 -26.25 -6.67 8.16
CA GLU A 282 -27.08 -5.55 7.71
C GLU A 282 -27.61 -4.72 8.90
N GLN A 283 -28.15 -5.38 9.92
CA GLN A 283 -28.59 -4.74 11.16
C GLN A 283 -27.45 -4.03 11.88
N LYS A 284 -26.24 -4.60 11.88
CA LYS A 284 -25.06 -3.96 12.44
C LYS A 284 -24.72 -2.66 11.70
N ILE A 285 -24.74 -2.66 10.36
CA ILE A 285 -24.48 -1.44 9.58
C ILE A 285 -25.52 -0.36 9.89
N GLN A 286 -26.80 -0.74 10.02
CA GLN A 286 -27.86 0.20 10.39
C GLN A 286 -27.67 0.77 11.80
N ARG A 287 -27.30 -0.06 12.77
CA ARG A 287 -26.95 0.38 14.14
C ARG A 287 -25.77 1.34 14.16
N ASP A 288 -24.68 0.99 13.48
CA ASP A 288 -23.48 1.84 13.41
C ASP A 288 -23.80 3.19 12.74
N ALA A 289 -24.63 3.19 11.70
CA ALA A 289 -25.08 4.42 11.03
C ALA A 289 -25.98 5.29 11.92
N ALA A 290 -26.82 4.68 12.77
CA ALA A 290 -27.65 5.42 13.73
C ALA A 290 -26.82 6.03 14.87
N ASN A 291 -25.84 5.27 15.40
CA ASN A 291 -24.93 5.75 16.45
C ASN A 291 -24.06 6.92 15.97
N ASP A 292 -23.56 6.85 14.73
CA ASP A 292 -22.84 7.96 14.09
C ASP A 292 -23.69 9.24 13.95
N CYS A 293 -25.03 9.11 13.93
CA CYS A 293 -25.96 10.25 13.88
C CYS A 293 -26.32 10.80 15.27
N GLN A 294 -26.19 10.01 16.35
CA GLN A 294 -26.75 10.36 17.66
C GLN A 294 -25.78 10.95 18.67
N GLU A 295 -24.45 10.73 18.62
CA GLU A 295 -23.64 11.04 19.81
C GLU A 295 -22.37 11.88 19.64
N GLY A 296 -22.44 13.06 20.28
CA GLY A 296 -21.37 13.65 21.05
C GLY A 296 -21.41 13.27 22.55
N GLU A 297 -22.13 12.22 22.94
CA GLU A 297 -22.09 11.66 24.30
C GLU A 297 -21.60 10.20 24.30
N LEU A 298 -21.10 9.81 25.45
CA LEU A 298 -20.37 8.60 25.87
C LEU A 298 -20.48 7.33 24.98
N LEU A 299 -19.32 6.87 24.49
CA LEU A 299 -19.10 5.52 23.94
C LEU A 299 -19.54 4.46 24.96
N GLU A 300 -20.75 3.92 24.84
CA GLU A 300 -21.07 2.62 25.42
C GLU A 300 -20.15 1.56 24.80
N GLU A 301 -19.64 0.66 25.64
CA GLU A 301 -18.78 -0.46 25.26
C GLU A 301 -19.55 -1.43 24.34
N GLY A 302 -19.62 -1.13 23.04
CA GLY A 302 -20.22 -2.02 22.06
C GLY A 302 -19.48 -3.35 21.98
N GLU A 303 -20.25 -4.44 21.80
CA GLU A 303 -19.85 -5.85 21.67
C GLU A 303 -18.34 -6.03 21.39
N SER A 304 -17.64 -6.69 22.32
CA SER A 304 -16.22 -7.00 22.18
C SER A 304 -15.99 -7.74 20.85
N VAL A 305 -15.23 -7.13 19.95
CA VAL A 305 -14.82 -7.80 18.71
C VAL A 305 -13.80 -8.85 19.12
N LEU A 306 -14.14 -10.11 18.97
CA LEU A 306 -13.23 -11.21 19.21
C LEU A 306 -12.11 -11.14 18.17
N VAL A 307 -10.90 -10.86 18.66
CA VAL A 307 -9.67 -10.90 17.87
C VAL A 307 -8.96 -12.20 18.22
N GLU A 308 -8.96 -13.14 17.28
CA GLU A 308 -8.24 -14.39 17.46
C GLU A 308 -6.83 -14.26 16.89
N HIS A 309 -5.84 -14.27 17.77
CA HIS A 309 -4.44 -14.40 17.40
C HIS A 309 -4.11 -15.89 17.26
N TYR A 310 -4.23 -16.42 16.04
CA TYR A 310 -3.74 -17.76 15.76
C TYR A 310 -2.21 -17.77 15.84
N SER A 311 -1.68 -18.31 16.95
CA SER A 311 -0.28 -18.72 17.02
C SER A 311 -0.04 -19.87 16.05
N ASP A 312 1.19 -20.03 15.56
CA ASP A 312 1.60 -21.09 14.61
C ASP A 312 1.34 -22.54 15.09
N VAL A 313 0.80 -22.72 16.31
CA VAL A 313 0.49 -24.02 16.93
C VAL A 313 -1.00 -24.40 16.76
N ALA A 314 -1.92 -23.44 16.66
CA ALA A 314 -3.35 -23.71 16.49
C ALA A 314 -3.79 -23.84 15.01
N MET A 315 -2.83 -23.79 14.08
CA MET A 315 -3.04 -23.84 12.63
C MET A 315 -2.88 -25.26 12.06
N GLU A 316 -3.25 -26.28 12.83
CA GLU A 316 -3.25 -27.67 12.33
C GLU A 316 -4.30 -27.83 11.22
N MET A 317 -3.77 -28.04 10.02
CA MET A 317 -4.33 -28.81 8.91
C MET A 317 -5.87 -28.78 8.78
N VAL A 318 -6.39 -27.66 8.26
CA VAL A 318 -7.77 -27.56 7.78
C VAL A 318 -7.97 -28.57 6.63
N ASN A 319 -9.06 -29.34 6.68
CA ASN A 319 -9.44 -30.30 5.64
C ASN A 319 -9.29 -29.70 4.25
N SER A 320 -8.66 -30.46 3.34
CA SER A 320 -8.52 -30.11 1.93
C SER A 320 -9.85 -30.09 1.17
N SER A 321 -10.97 -30.42 1.80
CA SER A 321 -12.27 -30.09 1.26
C SER A 321 -12.45 -28.57 1.39
N GLN A 322 -12.36 -27.88 0.26
CA GLN A 322 -12.72 -26.46 0.11
C GLN A 322 -14.24 -26.31 0.30
N GLU A 323 -14.74 -26.68 1.47
CA GLU A 323 -16.11 -26.45 1.87
C GLU A 323 -16.26 -24.95 2.13
N LEU A 324 -16.84 -24.27 1.15
CA LEU A 324 -17.22 -22.87 1.28
C LEU A 324 -18.24 -22.73 2.40
N TYR A 325 -18.11 -21.65 3.18
CA TYR A 325 -19.04 -21.28 4.25
C TYR A 325 -19.10 -22.31 5.38
N LYS A 326 -17.94 -22.81 5.81
CA LYS A 326 -17.83 -23.76 6.92
C LYS A 326 -18.60 -23.25 8.15
N ASP A 327 -19.41 -24.13 8.74
CA ASP A 327 -20.30 -23.83 9.87
C ASP A 327 -21.34 -22.72 9.59
N GLY A 328 -21.67 -22.46 8.32
CA GLY A 328 -22.59 -21.39 7.92
C GLY A 328 -22.00 -19.98 8.08
N VAL A 329 -20.67 -19.87 8.15
CA VAL A 329 -19.98 -18.61 8.37
C VAL A 329 -19.22 -18.17 7.12
N LEU A 330 -19.45 -16.93 6.69
CA LEU A 330 -18.74 -16.30 5.56
C LEU A 330 -17.39 -15.75 6.01
N THR A 331 -16.30 -16.20 5.40
CA THR A 331 -14.94 -15.69 5.66
C THR A 331 -14.44 -14.82 4.52
N LEU A 332 -14.19 -13.53 4.80
CA LEU A 332 -13.67 -12.55 3.84
C LEU A 332 -12.16 -12.34 4.03
N GLY A 333 -11.37 -12.65 3.00
CA GLY A 333 -9.91 -12.48 3.02
C GLY A 333 -9.47 -11.14 2.44
N CYS A 334 -8.90 -10.24 3.25
CA CYS A 334 -8.40 -8.94 2.79
C CYS A 334 -6.96 -9.06 2.26
N ILE A 335 -6.77 -8.85 0.96
CA ILE A 335 -5.46 -8.91 0.28
C ILE A 335 -5.18 -7.58 -0.41
N GLY A 336 -3.90 -7.19 -0.50
CA GLY A 336 -3.49 -6.00 -1.24
C GLY A 336 -2.13 -5.48 -0.82
N PHE A 337 -1.62 -4.51 -1.59
CA PHE A 337 -0.29 -3.94 -1.41
C PHE A 337 -0.17 -3.16 -0.08
N PRO A 338 1.05 -2.85 0.40
CA PRO A 338 1.23 -1.93 1.52
C PRO A 338 0.56 -0.57 1.26
N ASN A 339 0.08 0.09 2.32
CA ASN A 339 -0.49 1.45 2.28
C ASN A 339 -1.72 1.72 1.38
N VAL A 340 -2.30 0.70 0.75
CA VAL A 340 -3.58 0.82 0.02
C VAL A 340 -4.77 1.11 0.93
N GLY A 341 -4.62 0.86 2.23
CA GLY A 341 -5.64 1.13 3.25
C GLY A 341 -6.41 -0.10 3.75
N LYS A 342 -5.87 -1.31 3.59
CA LYS A 342 -6.49 -2.56 4.07
C LYS A 342 -7.02 -2.48 5.50
N SER A 343 -6.16 -2.15 6.47
CA SER A 343 -6.55 -2.06 7.87
C SER A 343 -7.50 -0.88 8.16
N SER A 344 -7.51 0.16 7.30
CA SER A 344 -8.53 1.23 7.38
C SER A 344 -9.89 0.75 6.90
N VAL A 345 -9.94 -0.02 5.80
CA VAL A 345 -11.17 -0.68 5.33
C VAL A 345 -11.69 -1.62 6.41
N LEU A 346 -10.82 -2.42 7.02
CA LEU A 346 -11.18 -3.33 8.12
C LEU A 346 -11.80 -2.58 9.30
N ASN A 347 -11.15 -1.53 9.81
CA ASN A 347 -11.71 -0.69 10.87
C ASN A 347 -13.05 -0.06 10.48
N SER A 348 -13.23 0.30 9.20
CA SER A 348 -14.48 0.85 8.69
C SER A 348 -15.60 -0.19 8.66
N LEU A 349 -15.29 -1.43 8.27
CA LEU A 349 -16.25 -2.55 8.27
C LEU A 349 -16.66 -2.93 9.69
N VAL A 350 -15.69 -2.96 10.60
CA VAL A 350 -15.94 -3.26 12.02
C VAL A 350 -16.67 -2.12 12.73
N GLY A 351 -16.62 -0.89 12.22
CA GLY A 351 -17.28 0.29 12.80
C GLY A 351 -16.51 0.93 13.97
N LYS A 352 -15.41 0.30 14.42
CA LYS A 352 -14.52 0.83 15.45
C LYS A 352 -13.05 0.57 15.11
N LYS A 353 -12.16 1.35 15.75
CA LYS A 353 -10.72 1.21 15.56
C LYS A 353 -10.20 -0.01 16.34
N VAL A 354 -10.11 -1.15 15.67
CA VAL A 354 -9.55 -2.40 16.23
C VAL A 354 -8.07 -2.55 15.87
N VAL A 355 -7.70 -2.17 14.64
CA VAL A 355 -6.35 -2.35 14.11
C VAL A 355 -5.62 -1.02 14.10
N SER A 356 -4.35 -1.04 14.49
CA SER A 356 -3.47 0.12 14.36
C SER A 356 -3.14 0.38 12.89
N VAL A 357 -3.19 1.64 12.49
CA VAL A 357 -2.91 2.07 11.10
C VAL A 357 -1.66 2.95 11.07
N SER A 358 -0.85 2.80 10.04
CA SER A 358 0.37 3.57 9.83
C SER A 358 0.55 3.92 8.36
N ARG A 359 1.32 4.98 8.09
CA ARG A 359 1.75 5.39 6.74
C ARG A 359 2.99 4.62 6.27
N THR A 360 3.68 3.94 7.18
CA THR A 360 4.90 3.21 6.83
C THR A 360 4.53 1.81 6.35
N PRO A 361 5.05 1.36 5.18
CA PRO A 361 4.89 -0.01 4.71
C PRO A 361 5.35 -1.03 5.75
N GLY A 362 4.71 -2.21 5.76
CA GLY A 362 5.08 -3.31 6.68
C GLY A 362 4.63 -3.10 8.13
N HIS A 363 3.59 -2.28 8.36
CA HIS A 363 3.00 -2.08 9.69
C HIS A 363 2.20 -3.29 10.16
N THR A 364 1.29 -3.79 9.31
CA THR A 364 0.61 -5.07 9.55
C THR A 364 1.57 -6.20 9.24
N LYS A 365 1.99 -6.92 10.28
CA LYS A 365 3.00 -7.99 10.19
C LYS A 365 2.39 -9.40 10.26
N TYR A 366 1.29 -9.56 10.98
CA TYR A 366 0.71 -10.87 11.29
C TYR A 366 -0.70 -10.98 10.73
N PHE A 367 -1.01 -12.17 10.23
CA PHE A 367 -2.37 -12.58 9.95
C PHE A 367 -3.21 -12.52 11.23
N GLN A 368 -4.40 -11.94 11.10
CA GLN A 368 -5.34 -11.76 12.21
C GLN A 368 -6.76 -12.00 11.70
N THR A 369 -7.57 -12.65 12.52
CA THR A 369 -9.00 -12.90 12.24
C THR A 369 -9.87 -12.06 13.17
N TYR A 370 -10.87 -11.42 12.59
CA TYR A 370 -11.83 -10.55 13.28
C TYR A 370 -13.25 -11.04 12.99
N TYR A 371 -14.05 -11.21 14.04
CA TYR A 371 -15.47 -11.51 13.86
C TYR A 371 -16.23 -10.20 13.72
N LEU A 372 -16.88 -10.02 12.57
CA LEU A 372 -17.74 -8.88 12.30
C LEU A 372 -19.13 -9.10 12.87
N THR A 373 -19.64 -10.31 12.66
CA THR A 373 -20.85 -10.89 13.26
C THR A 373 -20.59 -12.38 13.50
N PRO A 374 -21.47 -13.10 14.23
CA PRO A 374 -21.33 -14.56 14.38
C PRO A 374 -21.29 -15.33 13.05
N THR A 375 -21.89 -14.75 11.99
CA THR A 375 -21.97 -15.35 10.65
C THR A 375 -20.95 -14.78 9.65
N VAL A 376 -20.13 -13.79 10.02
CA VAL A 376 -19.15 -13.15 9.12
C VAL A 376 -17.80 -12.92 9.81
N LYS A 377 -16.75 -13.49 9.23
CA LYS A 377 -15.35 -13.35 9.66
C LYS A 377 -14.55 -12.54 8.63
N LEU A 378 -13.63 -11.71 9.11
CA LEU A 378 -12.67 -10.97 8.31
C LEU A 378 -11.26 -11.46 8.62
N CYS A 379 -10.46 -11.75 7.59
CA CYS A 379 -9.06 -12.11 7.72
C CYS A 379 -8.17 -10.99 7.16
N ASP A 380 -7.24 -10.47 7.96
CA ASP A 380 -6.27 -9.44 7.52
C ASP A 380 -4.95 -10.09 7.10
N CYS A 381 -4.42 -9.69 5.94
CA CYS A 381 -3.13 -10.12 5.41
C CYS A 381 -2.10 -8.98 5.55
N PRO A 382 -0.82 -9.28 5.89
CA PRO A 382 0.24 -8.29 5.71
C PRO A 382 0.27 -7.78 4.26
N GLY A 383 0.75 -6.55 4.08
CA GLY A 383 0.89 -5.97 2.74
C GLY A 383 1.94 -6.70 1.92
N LEU A 384 1.53 -7.25 0.78
CA LEU A 384 2.38 -8.05 -0.09
C LEU A 384 2.59 -7.34 -1.43
N VAL A 385 3.81 -7.41 -1.94
CA VAL A 385 4.21 -6.76 -3.19
C VAL A 385 4.55 -7.84 -4.21
N PHE A 386 3.81 -7.87 -5.31
CA PHE A 386 3.98 -8.86 -6.37
C PHE A 386 5.05 -8.41 -7.38
N PRO A 387 5.75 -9.35 -8.05
CA PRO A 387 6.63 -9.03 -9.18
C PRO A 387 5.86 -8.31 -10.29
N SER A 388 6.39 -7.18 -10.78
CA SER A 388 5.78 -6.38 -11.85
C SER A 388 6.84 -5.65 -12.66
N ARG A 389 6.51 -5.15 -13.86
CA ARG A 389 7.38 -4.30 -14.70
C ARG A 389 7.03 -2.83 -14.53
N VAL A 390 7.34 -2.31 -13.35
CA VAL A 390 7.01 -0.92 -12.98
C VAL A 390 8.25 -0.19 -12.52
N ASP A 391 8.36 1.05 -12.97
CA ASP A 391 9.37 1.99 -12.49
C ASP A 391 9.34 2.10 -10.97
N LYS A 392 10.52 1.99 -10.37
CA LYS A 392 10.72 2.15 -8.92
C LYS A 392 10.10 3.45 -8.40
N GLN A 393 10.21 4.54 -9.17
CA GLN A 393 9.67 5.85 -8.81
C GLN A 393 8.16 5.77 -8.60
N LEU A 394 7.44 5.04 -9.45
CA LEU A 394 6.00 4.85 -9.31
C LEU A 394 5.66 3.99 -8.09
N GLN A 395 6.44 2.95 -7.77
CA GLN A 395 6.25 2.17 -6.53
C GLN A 395 6.43 3.01 -5.26
N ILE A 396 7.40 3.94 -5.27
CA ILE A 396 7.64 4.89 -4.18
C ILE A 396 6.44 5.83 -4.02
N LEU A 397 5.94 6.38 -5.13
CA LEU A 397 4.79 7.29 -5.14
C LEU A 397 3.46 6.59 -4.78
N ALA A 398 3.34 5.30 -5.09
CA ALA A 398 2.25 4.44 -4.63
C ALA A 398 2.35 4.09 -3.12
N GLY A 399 3.46 4.47 -2.46
CA GLY A 399 3.67 4.23 -1.04
C GLY A 399 4.00 2.77 -0.72
N ILE A 400 4.46 1.98 -1.68
CA ILE A 400 4.86 0.58 -1.49
C ILE A 400 6.21 0.50 -0.78
N TYR A 401 7.13 1.41 -1.14
CA TYR A 401 8.47 1.51 -0.58
C TYR A 401 8.54 2.58 0.53
N PRO A 402 9.19 2.33 1.68
CA PRO A 402 9.32 3.32 2.74
C PRO A 402 10.25 4.47 2.34
N ILE A 403 9.68 5.66 2.20
CA ILE A 403 10.39 6.89 1.84
C ILE A 403 11.61 7.14 2.76
N ALA A 404 11.49 6.85 4.05
CA ALA A 404 12.57 7.07 5.03
C ALA A 404 13.86 6.27 4.76
N GLN A 405 13.78 5.20 3.97
CA GLN A 405 14.92 4.34 3.65
C GLN A 405 15.46 4.58 2.23
N LEU A 406 14.94 5.56 1.50
CA LEU A 406 15.44 5.88 0.17
C LEU A 406 16.84 6.49 0.26
N GLN A 407 17.80 5.88 -0.44
CA GLN A 407 19.15 6.43 -0.57
C GLN A 407 19.19 7.68 -1.47
N GLU A 408 18.25 7.74 -2.42
CA GLU A 408 18.16 8.75 -3.45
C GLU A 408 16.67 8.99 -3.74
N PRO A 409 16.06 10.04 -3.16
CA PRO A 409 14.65 10.38 -3.37
C PRO A 409 14.41 11.33 -4.56
N TYR A 410 15.45 11.96 -5.11
CA TYR A 410 15.34 13.05 -6.08
C TYR A 410 14.79 12.57 -7.43
N SER A 411 15.20 11.39 -7.90
CA SER A 411 14.65 10.78 -9.12
C SER A 411 13.14 10.57 -9.04
N SER A 412 12.62 10.23 -7.86
CA SER A 412 11.17 10.07 -7.65
C SER A 412 10.44 11.41 -7.62
N VAL A 413 11.09 12.46 -7.11
CA VAL A 413 10.56 13.83 -7.18
C VAL A 413 10.52 14.32 -8.63
N GLY A 414 11.58 14.07 -9.41
CA GLY A 414 11.61 14.38 -10.83
C GLY A 414 10.51 13.66 -11.61
N TYR A 415 10.37 12.34 -11.41
CA TYR A 415 9.30 11.54 -12.02
C TYR A 415 7.90 12.08 -11.69
N LEU A 416 7.67 12.48 -10.44
CA LEU A 416 6.41 13.10 -10.02
C LEU A 416 6.18 14.44 -10.71
N TYR A 417 7.23 15.26 -10.82
CA TYR A 417 7.15 16.60 -11.42
C TYR A 417 6.85 16.54 -12.92
N GLU A 418 7.52 15.65 -13.65
CA GLU A 418 7.28 15.42 -15.09
C GLU A 418 5.80 15.13 -15.34
N ARG A 419 5.16 14.35 -14.46
CA ARG A 419 3.75 13.95 -14.61
C ARG A 419 2.76 14.95 -14.03
N MET A 420 3.18 15.72 -13.04
CA MET A 420 2.36 16.74 -12.42
C MET A 420 3.27 17.90 -11.98
N PRO A 421 3.36 18.99 -12.76
CA PRO A 421 4.23 20.12 -12.43
C PRO A 421 3.69 20.88 -11.21
N PHE A 422 4.08 20.41 -10.02
CA PHE A 422 3.55 20.90 -8.75
C PHE A 422 4.25 22.17 -8.24
N HIS A 423 5.27 22.70 -8.94
CA HIS A 423 5.94 23.94 -8.54
C HIS A 423 4.97 25.12 -8.52
N ALA A 424 4.04 25.20 -9.48
CA ALA A 424 3.00 26.22 -9.53
C ALA A 424 1.99 26.04 -8.38
N ILE A 425 1.56 24.81 -8.10
CA ILE A 425 0.67 24.47 -6.98
C ILE A 425 1.30 24.86 -5.64
N LEU A 426 2.60 24.61 -5.50
CA LEU A 426 3.37 24.98 -4.34
C LEU A 426 3.86 26.43 -4.38
N ARG A 427 3.69 27.20 -5.47
CA ARG A 427 4.21 28.57 -5.59
C ARG A 427 5.71 28.66 -5.22
N LEU A 428 6.52 27.78 -5.79
CA LEU A 428 7.97 27.77 -5.58
C LEU A 428 8.64 28.82 -6.47
N LYS A 429 9.70 29.43 -5.95
CA LYS A 429 10.59 30.30 -6.72
C LYS A 429 11.84 29.52 -7.08
N HIS A 430 12.36 29.76 -8.28
CA HIS A 430 13.57 29.08 -8.72
C HIS A 430 14.79 29.55 -7.90
N PRO A 431 15.66 28.66 -7.38
CA PRO A 431 16.79 29.05 -6.53
C PRO A 431 17.80 29.99 -7.19
N ASN A 432 17.99 29.85 -8.51
CA ASN A 432 18.98 30.63 -9.28
C ASN A 432 18.39 31.89 -9.96
N GLY A 433 17.13 32.25 -9.66
CA GLY A 433 16.41 33.32 -10.36
C GLY A 433 15.70 32.87 -11.65
N GLU A 434 14.91 33.77 -12.25
CA GLU A 434 14.30 33.57 -13.57
C GLU A 434 15.39 33.74 -14.64
N GLY A 435 15.52 32.78 -15.55
CA GLY A 435 16.48 32.87 -16.66
C GLY A 435 16.14 34.01 -17.61
N GLU A 436 17.10 34.43 -18.44
CA GLU A 436 16.97 35.55 -19.39
C GLU A 436 15.79 35.38 -20.39
N ASP A 437 15.26 34.16 -20.55
CA ASP A 437 14.14 33.82 -21.44
C ASP A 437 12.75 33.74 -20.77
N GLY A 438 12.63 34.08 -19.48
CA GLY A 438 11.33 34.08 -18.76
C GLY A 438 10.78 32.72 -18.33
N GLU A 439 11.30 31.60 -18.86
CA GLU A 439 11.00 30.25 -18.38
C GLU A 439 12.20 29.64 -17.64
N ALA A 440 12.06 29.47 -16.32
CA ALA A 440 13.09 28.83 -15.49
C ALA A 440 13.14 27.32 -15.77
N LYS A 441 14.31 26.82 -16.18
CA LYS A 441 14.57 25.39 -16.38
C LYS A 441 14.73 24.70 -15.02
N TRP A 442 13.80 23.80 -14.68
CA TRP A 442 13.80 23.11 -13.40
C TRP A 442 14.49 21.75 -13.48
N THR A 443 15.40 21.47 -12.56
CA THR A 443 15.86 20.10 -12.27
C THR A 443 15.17 19.54 -11.03
N ALA A 444 15.26 18.23 -10.83
CA ALA A 444 14.74 17.59 -9.61
C ALA A 444 15.43 18.14 -8.35
N TRP A 445 16.71 18.50 -8.48
CA TRP A 445 17.48 19.15 -7.42
C TRP A 445 16.96 20.54 -7.10
N ASP A 446 16.73 21.39 -8.10
CA ASP A 446 16.27 22.78 -7.91
C ASP A 446 14.90 22.83 -7.22
N ILE A 447 13.98 21.92 -7.58
CA ILE A 447 12.68 21.81 -6.93
C ILE A 447 12.82 21.49 -5.44
N CYS A 448 13.71 20.54 -5.12
CA CYS A 448 13.95 20.14 -3.74
C CYS A 448 14.64 21.25 -2.95
N GLU A 449 15.56 21.99 -3.57
CA GLU A 449 16.21 23.15 -2.96
C GLU A 449 15.22 24.29 -2.70
N ALA A 450 14.40 24.66 -3.68
CA ALA A 450 13.35 25.66 -3.52
C ALA A 450 12.35 25.28 -2.41
N TRP A 451 12.02 23.98 -2.29
CA TRP A 451 11.18 23.51 -1.19
C TRP A 451 11.89 23.57 0.17
N ALA A 452 13.19 23.24 0.21
CA ALA A 452 13.99 23.34 1.43
C ALA A 452 14.04 24.78 1.95
N GLU A 453 14.30 25.74 1.06
CA GLU A 453 14.33 27.16 1.38
C GLU A 453 12.98 27.64 1.92
N ARG A 454 11.89 27.33 1.22
CA ARG A 454 10.54 27.71 1.63
C ARG A 454 10.14 27.14 3.00
N ARG A 455 10.59 25.94 3.33
CA ARG A 455 10.31 25.28 4.63
C ARG A 455 11.33 25.61 5.71
N GLY A 456 12.41 26.33 5.39
CA GLY A 456 13.53 26.60 6.29
C GLY A 456 14.31 25.34 6.67
N TYR A 457 14.36 24.32 5.81
CA TYR A 457 15.15 23.12 6.04
C TYR A 457 16.61 23.40 5.77
N LYS A 458 17.39 23.55 6.86
CA LYS A 458 18.83 23.79 6.81
C LYS A 458 19.61 22.67 7.50
N THR A 459 20.79 22.39 6.98
CA THR A 459 21.75 21.46 7.57
C THR A 459 22.40 22.07 8.82
N ALA A 460 22.59 21.27 9.87
CA ALA A 460 23.07 21.75 11.16
C ALA A 460 24.50 22.32 11.12
N LYS A 461 25.38 21.77 10.27
CA LYS A 461 26.81 22.14 10.23
C LYS A 461 27.12 23.34 9.33
N ALA A 462 26.48 23.42 8.17
CA ALA A 462 26.85 24.37 7.11
C ALA A 462 25.74 25.38 6.79
N ALA A 463 24.59 25.31 7.47
CA ALA A 463 23.41 26.15 7.22
C ALA A 463 22.91 26.14 5.75
N ARG A 464 23.35 25.17 4.94
CA ARG A 464 22.91 24.94 3.56
C ARG A 464 21.53 24.30 3.53
N ASN A 465 20.80 24.51 2.45
CA ASN A 465 19.50 23.89 2.22
C ASN A 465 19.59 22.35 2.29
N ASP A 466 18.75 21.74 3.13
CA ASP A 466 18.68 20.30 3.29
C ASP A 466 17.74 19.70 2.23
N VAL A 467 18.33 19.47 1.05
CA VAL A 467 17.65 18.96 -0.15
C VAL A 467 17.10 17.56 0.07
N TYR A 468 17.78 16.71 0.84
CA TYR A 468 17.33 15.34 1.13
C TYR A 468 16.07 15.33 2.01
N ARG A 469 16.05 16.15 3.07
CA ARG A 469 14.86 16.30 3.92
C ARG A 469 13.70 16.91 3.14
N ALA A 470 13.98 17.86 2.26
CA ALA A 470 12.99 18.47 1.38
C ALA A 470 12.37 17.46 0.41
N ALA A 471 13.20 16.66 -0.28
CA ALA A 471 12.73 15.60 -1.18
C ALA A 471 11.85 14.58 -0.45
N ASN A 472 12.27 14.10 0.72
CA ASN A 472 11.46 13.21 1.55
C ASN A 472 10.13 13.84 1.96
N SER A 473 10.11 15.14 2.27
CA SER A 473 8.88 15.86 2.58
C SER A 473 7.95 15.93 1.37
N LEU A 474 8.46 16.20 0.17
CA LEU A 474 7.65 16.27 -1.05
C LEU A 474 7.02 14.92 -1.38
N LEU A 475 7.80 13.84 -1.34
CA LEU A 475 7.30 12.48 -1.58
C LEU A 475 6.21 12.09 -0.56
N ARG A 476 6.35 12.49 0.71
CA ARG A 476 5.31 12.26 1.72
C ARG A 476 4.03 13.02 1.43
N LEU A 477 4.12 14.27 0.93
CA LEU A 477 2.93 15.02 0.50
C LEU A 477 2.21 14.33 -0.66
N ALA A 478 2.97 13.68 -1.56
CA ALA A 478 2.40 12.94 -2.68
C ALA A 478 1.68 11.66 -2.22
N VAL A 479 2.34 10.84 -1.40
CA VAL A 479 1.75 9.61 -0.85
C VAL A 479 0.50 9.92 -0.01
N ASP A 480 0.53 11.00 0.77
CA ASP A 480 -0.62 11.49 1.57
C ASP A 480 -1.80 12.00 0.71
N GLY A 481 -1.63 12.15 -0.61
CA GLY A 481 -2.70 12.60 -1.52
C GLY A 481 -2.87 14.12 -1.60
N ARG A 482 -1.96 14.91 -1.00
CA ARG A 482 -1.98 16.38 -1.14
C ARG A 482 -1.45 16.84 -2.49
N ILE A 483 -0.50 16.10 -3.02
CA ILE A 483 0.01 16.22 -4.39
C ILE A 483 -0.40 14.92 -5.08
N CYS A 484 -1.57 14.91 -5.69
CA CYS A 484 -2.18 13.69 -6.17
C CYS A 484 -1.75 13.39 -7.60
N LEU A 485 -0.89 12.38 -7.78
CA LEU A 485 -0.67 11.74 -9.07
C LEU A 485 -1.72 10.65 -9.24
N CYS A 486 -2.53 10.74 -10.29
CA CYS A 486 -3.51 9.72 -10.64
C CYS A 486 -3.20 9.19 -12.02
N LEU A 487 -3.05 7.87 -12.14
CA LEU A 487 -2.94 7.19 -13.42
C LEU A 487 -4.29 7.18 -14.14
N ARG A 488 -4.24 7.01 -15.46
CA ARG A 488 -5.42 6.96 -16.33
C ARG A 488 -5.50 5.62 -17.04
N PRO A 489 -6.71 5.10 -17.30
CA PRO A 489 -6.87 3.95 -18.17
C PRO A 489 -6.54 4.35 -19.62
N PRO A 490 -6.14 3.40 -20.47
CA PRO A 490 -5.95 3.62 -21.90
C PRO A 490 -7.19 4.24 -22.56
N GLY A 491 -6.99 5.25 -23.39
CA GLY A 491 -8.07 5.93 -24.13
C GLY A 491 -8.90 6.92 -23.31
N TYR A 492 -8.48 7.27 -22.09
CA TYR A 492 -9.18 8.23 -21.24
C TYR A 492 -9.04 9.68 -21.73
N THR A 493 -7.84 10.08 -22.18
CA THR A 493 -7.52 11.47 -22.55
C THR A 493 -8.41 11.99 -23.69
N PRO A 494 -8.64 11.23 -24.79
CA PRO A 494 -9.58 11.63 -25.84
C PRO A 494 -11.03 11.76 -25.33
N GLN A 495 -11.45 10.89 -24.41
CA GLN A 495 -12.83 10.85 -23.88
C GLN A 495 -13.12 11.99 -22.90
N ARG A 496 -12.09 12.53 -22.24
CA ARG A 496 -12.21 13.64 -21.29
C ARG A 496 -12.63 14.95 -21.98
N GLY A 497 -12.05 15.26 -23.14
CA GLY A 497 -12.42 16.47 -23.90
C GLY A 497 -13.92 16.51 -24.23
N TYR A 498 -14.50 15.36 -24.56
CA TYR A 498 -15.91 15.22 -24.85
C TYR A 498 -16.81 15.35 -23.60
N THR A 499 -16.35 14.89 -22.43
CA THR A 499 -17.13 14.95 -21.18
C THR A 499 -17.10 16.33 -20.53
N ASP A 500 -15.97 17.05 -20.59
CA ASP A 500 -15.82 18.40 -20.01
C ASP A 500 -16.57 19.49 -20.85
N GLU A 501 -16.64 19.35 -22.18
CA GLU A 501 -17.45 20.25 -23.04
C GLU A 501 -18.96 20.08 -22.82
N HIS A 502 -19.43 18.85 -22.57
CA HIS A 502 -20.86 18.62 -22.35
C HIS A 502 -21.32 18.97 -20.92
N LEU A 503 -20.45 18.84 -19.90
CA LEU A 503 -20.75 19.28 -18.52
C LEU A 503 -20.76 20.81 -18.36
N SER A 504 -20.08 21.56 -19.23
CA SER A 504 -20.02 23.03 -19.17
C SER A 504 -21.19 23.74 -19.87
N SER A 505 -22.14 22.99 -20.45
CA SER A 505 -23.37 23.56 -21.01
C SER A 505 -24.44 23.81 -19.93
N PRO A 506 -24.95 25.05 -19.77
CA PRO A 506 -25.80 25.45 -18.63
C PRO A 506 -27.24 24.91 -18.66
N LYS A 507 -27.55 23.92 -19.51
CA LYS A 507 -28.93 23.41 -19.70
C LYS A 507 -29.23 22.08 -18.98
N ASN A 508 -28.29 21.49 -18.24
CA ASN A 508 -28.46 20.17 -17.61
C ASN A 508 -28.16 20.16 -16.09
N GLU A 509 -28.55 21.22 -15.38
CA GLU A 509 -28.58 21.22 -13.92
C GLU A 509 -29.72 20.31 -13.41
N GLY A 510 -29.46 19.00 -13.34
CA GLY A 510 -30.40 18.06 -12.73
C GLY A 510 -30.22 16.57 -13.01
N LYS A 511 -29.35 16.16 -13.95
CA LYS A 511 -29.14 14.72 -14.26
C LYS A 511 -27.68 14.35 -14.58
N PRO A 512 -26.73 14.47 -13.64
CA PRO A 512 -25.33 14.10 -13.90
C PRO A 512 -25.13 12.58 -14.06
N LEU A 513 -25.91 11.73 -13.38
CA LEU A 513 -25.70 10.27 -13.37
C LEU A 513 -26.36 9.53 -14.54
N ALA A 514 -27.50 10.02 -15.04
CA ALA A 514 -28.19 9.40 -16.17
C ALA A 514 -27.48 9.67 -17.51
N PHE A 515 -26.80 10.81 -17.65
CA PHE A 515 -26.12 11.20 -18.89
C PHE A 515 -24.83 10.42 -19.15
N ILE A 516 -24.08 10.06 -18.10
CA ILE A 516 -22.89 9.21 -18.22
C ILE A 516 -23.30 7.79 -18.65
N HIS A 517 -24.40 7.26 -18.10
CA HIS A 517 -24.97 5.98 -18.53
C HIS A 517 -25.46 6.04 -19.99
N ILE A 518 -26.11 7.13 -20.40
CA ILE A 518 -26.60 7.33 -21.78
C ILE A 518 -25.44 7.51 -22.78
N LEU A 519 -24.33 8.15 -22.39
CA LEU A 519 -23.16 8.30 -23.26
C LEU A 519 -22.42 7.00 -23.47
N ILE A 520 -22.23 6.23 -22.40
CA ILE A 520 -21.66 4.88 -22.47
C ILE A 520 -22.60 3.95 -23.28
N SER A 521 -23.92 4.06 -23.11
CA SER A 521 -24.89 3.29 -23.90
C SER A 521 -25.03 3.74 -25.36
N LYS A 522 -24.77 5.02 -25.70
CA LYS A 522 -24.77 5.49 -27.10
C LYS A 522 -23.51 5.08 -27.86
N GLN A 523 -22.38 4.88 -27.18
CA GLN A 523 -21.16 4.38 -27.80
C GLN A 523 -21.25 2.89 -28.21
N ILE A 524 -22.15 2.11 -27.58
CA ILE A 524 -22.49 0.73 -27.97
C ILE A 524 -23.05 0.68 -29.40
N PHE A 525 -23.67 1.76 -29.90
CA PHE A 525 -24.27 1.77 -31.24
C PHE A 525 -23.31 2.22 -32.35
N ILE A 526 -22.22 2.93 -32.02
CA ILE A 526 -21.31 3.49 -33.03
C ILE A 526 -20.12 2.56 -33.30
N MET A 527 -19.69 1.72 -32.35
CA MET A 527 -18.61 0.75 -32.58
C MET A 527 -19.05 -0.58 -33.20
N ASN A 528 -20.36 -0.82 -33.36
CA ASN A 528 -20.89 -2.00 -34.07
C ASN A 528 -21.19 -1.75 -35.56
N ASP A 529 -21.04 -0.51 -36.04
CA ASP A 529 -21.28 -0.14 -37.44
C ASP A 529 -20.00 0.37 -38.12
N THR A 530 -18.94 -0.44 -38.14
CA THR A 530 -17.93 -0.40 -39.21
C THR A 530 -17.14 -1.72 -39.25
N VAL A 531 -17.63 -2.60 -40.14
CA VAL A 531 -17.02 -3.79 -40.79
C VAL A 531 -16.69 -5.00 -39.91
#